data_AF-A0A8J1YQF0-F1
#
_entry.id   AF-A0A8J1YQF0-F1
#
_cell.length_a   1.000
_cell.length_b   1.000
_cell.length_c   1.000
_cell.angle_alpha   90.00
_cell.angle_beta   90.00
_cell.angle_gamma   90.00
#
_symmetry.space_group_name_H-M   'P 1'
#
loop_
_entity.id
_entity.type
_entity.pdbx_description
1 polymer ?
#
loop_
_entity_poly.entity_id
_entity_poly.type
_entity_poly.pdbx_seq_one_letter_code
_entity_poly.pdbx_strand_id
1 'polypeptide(L)'
;MSSSLSPSERSYIITGLIHPTSPTRLDGRSLLSPRPISISYGDAPQANGSARVILGGGTEVVAGIRLEVTDVDPSSGRSGREGWRGRVEVDVTPQAFPSMSSQMLSTLSSQYASLIADHFMPSLPPLPILPPTKYFVPHLHLSLLSTTSASIPAALLIASRAAFSDLRIPKIKRIGYEAVSTAQAEGGDKDLSGIKAAVRGSKGRGKTKGVMRGGEDWDLDLEKGDGTVYLEGRESLPVLVTLSMIPESQVVFLDASVQEEAACPDRIHMFFTGSGRVCGLRLEGGEGLEDSRIRPLLTEGKRIAAELVTSLNAQLPR
;
A
#
# COMPACT_ATOMS: atom_id res chain seq x y z
N MET A 1 -9.26 -13.03 16.76
CA MET A 1 -9.42 -11.99 17.80
C MET A 1 -10.60 -12.40 18.65
N SER A 2 -10.38 -12.74 19.92
CA SER A 2 -11.43 -13.32 20.77
C SER A 2 -11.81 -12.30 21.83
N SER A 3 -12.84 -11.48 21.55
CA SER A 3 -13.83 -11.28 22.59
C SER A 3 -14.40 -12.67 22.86
N SER A 4 -14.20 -13.21 24.07
CA SER A 4 -14.71 -14.53 24.42
C SER A 4 -16.24 -14.47 24.43
N LEU A 5 -16.86 -14.74 23.29
CA LEU A 5 -18.30 -14.85 23.17
C LEU A 5 -18.74 -16.10 23.90
N SER A 6 -19.79 -15.96 24.70
CA SER A 6 -20.46 -17.12 25.27
C SER A 6 -21.05 -17.99 24.15
N PRO A 7 -21.22 -19.31 24.37
CA PRO A 7 -21.86 -20.17 23.39
C PRO A 7 -23.25 -19.65 22.96
N SER A 8 -24.03 -19.10 23.91
CA SER A 8 -25.35 -18.53 23.65
C SER A 8 -25.29 -17.28 22.77
N GLU A 9 -24.33 -16.37 22.99
CA GLU A 9 -24.15 -15.20 22.14
C GLU A 9 -23.70 -15.60 20.73
N ARG A 10 -22.78 -16.56 20.62
CA ARG A 10 -22.34 -17.08 19.33
C ARG A 10 -23.51 -17.70 18.57
N SER A 11 -24.31 -18.55 19.22
CA SER A 11 -25.52 -19.13 18.62
C SER A 11 -26.52 -18.06 18.21
N TYR A 12 -26.74 -17.04 19.05
CA TYR A 12 -27.65 -15.93 18.72
C TYR A 12 -27.23 -15.18 17.45
N ILE A 13 -25.93 -14.84 17.33
CA ILE A 13 -25.38 -14.15 16.16
C ILE A 13 -25.54 -15.02 14.91
N ILE A 14 -25.13 -16.29 14.99
CA ILE A 14 -25.19 -17.21 13.84
C ILE A 14 -26.66 -17.42 13.40
N THR A 15 -27.57 -17.70 14.33
CA THR A 15 -29.00 -17.89 14.00
C THR A 15 -29.62 -16.63 13.41
N GLY A 16 -29.26 -15.44 13.91
CA GLY A 16 -29.73 -14.17 13.36
C GLY A 16 -29.27 -13.93 11.92
N LEU A 17 -28.02 -14.29 11.60
CA LEU A 17 -27.45 -14.15 10.26
C LEU A 17 -27.97 -15.19 9.25
N ILE A 18 -28.26 -16.42 9.70
CA ILE A 18 -28.77 -17.52 8.85
C ILE A 18 -30.25 -17.36 8.51
N HIS A 19 -30.99 -16.52 9.27
CA HIS A 19 -32.44 -16.45 9.15
C HIS A 19 -32.92 -16.27 7.70
N PRO A 20 -33.75 -17.19 7.17
CA PRO A 20 -33.94 -17.35 5.73
C PRO A 20 -34.71 -16.20 5.06
N THR A 21 -35.58 -15.52 5.81
CA THR A 21 -36.46 -14.46 5.29
C THR A 21 -36.05 -13.06 5.74
N SER A 22 -35.30 -12.96 6.84
CA SER A 22 -34.94 -11.68 7.46
C SER A 22 -33.65 -11.84 8.26
N PRO A 23 -32.48 -11.92 7.59
CA PRO A 23 -31.21 -11.93 8.29
C PRO A 23 -31.07 -10.64 9.08
N THR A 24 -30.77 -10.76 10.37
CA THR A 24 -30.66 -9.63 11.29
C THR A 24 -29.24 -9.50 11.78
N ARG A 25 -28.64 -8.33 11.57
CA ARG A 25 -27.37 -7.94 12.17
C ARG A 25 -27.63 -7.16 13.45
N LEU A 26 -26.65 -7.17 14.35
CA LEU A 26 -26.73 -6.44 15.62
C LEU A 26 -26.92 -4.92 15.43
N ASP A 27 -26.47 -4.39 14.31
CA ASP A 27 -26.58 -2.97 13.94
C ASP A 27 -27.73 -2.66 12.95
N GLY A 28 -28.52 -3.67 12.58
CA GLY A 28 -29.66 -3.53 11.65
C GLY A 28 -29.29 -3.32 10.18
N ARG A 29 -28.01 -3.40 9.80
CA ARG A 29 -27.60 -3.31 8.39
C ARG A 29 -27.96 -4.58 7.62
N SER A 30 -28.07 -4.47 6.30
CA SER A 30 -28.11 -5.65 5.43
C SER A 30 -26.76 -6.36 5.42
N LEU A 31 -26.75 -7.64 5.02
CA LEU A 31 -25.55 -8.48 5.02
C LEU A 31 -24.42 -7.90 4.15
N LEU A 32 -24.74 -7.28 3.02
CA LEU A 32 -23.74 -6.76 2.07
C LEU A 32 -23.54 -5.24 2.15
N SER A 33 -24.15 -4.56 3.12
CA SER A 33 -23.98 -3.10 3.27
C SER A 33 -22.75 -2.77 4.11
N PRO A 34 -21.73 -2.08 3.54
CA PRO A 34 -20.60 -1.60 4.32
C PRO A 34 -20.98 -0.44 5.24
N ARG A 35 -20.16 -0.16 6.25
CA ARG A 35 -20.24 1.08 7.06
C ARG A 35 -19.83 2.30 6.23
N PRO A 36 -20.28 3.51 6.61
CA PRO A 36 -19.78 4.73 6.01
C PRO A 36 -18.26 4.87 6.22
N ILE A 37 -17.57 5.29 5.18
CA ILE A 37 -16.11 5.49 5.16
C ILE A 37 -15.86 6.99 5.11
N SER A 38 -15.11 7.51 6.07
CA SER A 38 -14.65 8.90 6.08
C SER A 38 -13.13 8.94 5.96
N ILE A 39 -12.65 9.71 4.99
CA ILE A 39 -11.22 9.85 4.68
C ILE A 39 -10.84 11.32 4.86
N SER A 40 -9.82 11.58 5.67
CA SER A 40 -9.18 12.88 5.81
C SER A 40 -7.78 12.78 5.21
N TYR A 41 -7.40 13.72 4.36
CA TYR A 41 -6.09 13.75 3.71
C TYR A 41 -5.22 14.85 4.33
N GLY A 42 -3.90 14.66 4.34
CA GLY A 42 -2.98 15.68 4.83
C GLY A 42 -2.82 15.74 6.36
N ASP A 43 -3.28 14.72 7.10
CA ASP A 43 -3.17 14.67 8.57
C ASP A 43 -1.71 14.63 9.07
N ALA A 44 -0.77 14.13 8.26
CA ALA A 44 0.65 14.11 8.59
C ALA A 44 1.44 15.03 7.62
N PRO A 45 1.70 16.30 7.97
CA PRO A 45 2.31 17.27 7.07
C PRO A 45 3.78 16.95 6.73
N GLN A 46 4.44 16.12 7.54
CA GLN A 46 5.82 15.66 7.30
C GLN A 46 5.90 14.50 6.29
N ALA A 47 4.76 13.88 5.94
CA ALA A 47 4.71 12.78 5.00
C ALA A 47 4.43 13.29 3.57
N ASN A 48 5.01 12.64 2.57
CA ASN A 48 4.76 12.96 1.16
C ASN A 48 3.31 12.66 0.76
N GLY A 49 2.70 11.64 1.36
CA GLY A 49 1.27 11.36 1.25
C GLY A 49 0.75 10.91 2.59
N SER A 50 -0.41 11.42 3.01
CA SER A 50 -1.02 10.99 4.27
C SER A 50 -2.52 10.92 4.18
N ALA A 51 -3.07 9.97 4.92
CA ALA A 51 -4.51 9.80 5.05
C ALA A 51 -4.88 9.24 6.42
N ARG A 52 -5.97 9.73 6.98
CA ARG A 52 -6.65 9.17 8.13
C ARG A 52 -7.99 8.63 7.68
N VAL A 53 -8.21 7.34 7.91
CA VAL A 53 -9.44 6.65 7.55
C VAL A 53 -10.17 6.25 8.81
N ILE A 54 -11.40 6.71 8.93
CA ILE A 54 -12.31 6.32 9.99
C ILE A 54 -13.47 5.58 9.32
N LEU A 55 -13.59 4.29 9.65
CA LEU A 55 -14.74 3.48 9.30
C LEU A 55 -15.82 3.70 10.37
N GLY A 56 -17.08 3.68 9.94
CA GLY A 56 -18.23 3.78 10.85
C GLY A 56 -18.09 2.82 12.04
N GLY A 57 -18.54 3.23 13.21
CA GLY A 57 -18.38 2.45 14.44
C GLY A 57 -16.97 2.43 15.04
N GLY A 58 -16.06 3.30 14.59
CA GLY A 58 -14.90 3.72 15.38
C GLY A 58 -13.57 3.00 15.07
N THR A 59 -13.48 2.24 13.98
CA THR A 59 -12.17 1.73 13.53
C THR A 59 -11.41 2.85 12.83
N GLU A 60 -10.20 3.14 13.32
CA GLU A 60 -9.40 4.27 12.87
C GLU A 60 -7.99 3.82 12.48
N VAL A 61 -7.58 4.19 11.26
CA VAL A 61 -6.26 3.91 10.71
C VAL A 61 -5.65 5.21 10.21
N VAL A 62 -4.41 5.46 10.60
CA VAL A 62 -3.60 6.55 10.06
C VAL A 62 -2.52 5.96 9.16
N ALA A 63 -2.38 6.51 7.97
CA ALA A 63 -1.43 6.10 6.95
C ALA A 63 -0.54 7.28 6.56
N GLY A 64 0.77 7.04 6.49
CA GLY A 64 1.76 8.00 6.03
C GLY A 64 2.74 7.35 5.07
N ILE A 65 3.13 8.07 4.02
CA ILE A 65 4.12 7.64 3.05
C ILE A 65 5.30 8.60 3.09
N ARG A 66 6.49 8.03 3.23
CA ARG A 66 7.77 8.74 3.06
C ARG A 66 8.45 8.24 1.79
N LEU A 67 8.92 9.14 0.94
CA LEU A 67 9.71 8.79 -0.23
C LEU A 67 11.20 8.79 0.13
N GLU A 68 11.88 7.68 -0.16
CA GLU A 68 13.33 7.56 -0.03
C GLU A 68 13.99 7.39 -1.39
N VAL A 69 15.16 8.00 -1.59
CA VAL A 69 15.95 7.79 -2.80
C VAL A 69 16.84 6.58 -2.58
N THR A 70 16.67 5.54 -3.40
CA THR A 70 17.49 4.33 -3.33
C THR A 70 18.16 4.06 -4.68
N ASP A 71 19.44 3.71 -4.61
CA ASP A 71 20.17 3.19 -5.76
C ASP A 71 19.81 1.70 -5.95
N VAL A 72 19.30 1.36 -7.14
CA VAL A 72 18.87 0.01 -7.49
C VAL A 72 19.89 -0.60 -8.44
N ASP A 73 20.48 -1.73 -8.02
CA ASP A 73 21.40 -2.47 -8.87
C ASP A 73 20.63 -3.10 -10.05
N PRO A 74 21.00 -2.80 -11.31
CA PRO A 74 20.31 -3.32 -12.48
C PRO A 74 20.46 -4.86 -12.64
N SER A 75 21.43 -5.47 -11.95
CA SER A 75 21.63 -6.93 -11.92
C SER A 75 20.68 -7.66 -10.95
N SER A 76 20.10 -6.95 -9.99
CA SER A 76 19.21 -7.49 -8.95
C SER A 76 17.84 -7.92 -9.47
N GLY A 77 17.44 -7.44 -10.65
CA GLY A 77 16.15 -7.75 -11.31
C GLY A 77 15.91 -9.23 -11.62
N ARG A 78 16.91 -10.11 -11.45
CA ARG A 78 16.77 -11.57 -11.59
C ARG A 78 16.18 -12.25 -10.35
N SER A 79 16.10 -11.58 -9.20
CA SER A 79 15.66 -12.18 -7.92
C SER A 79 14.17 -11.99 -7.59
N GLY A 80 13.37 -11.46 -8.52
CA GLY A 80 11.90 -11.33 -8.38
C GLY A 80 11.42 -10.25 -7.41
N ARG A 81 12.24 -9.79 -6.46
CA ARG A 81 12.03 -8.56 -5.68
C ARG A 81 12.81 -7.42 -6.31
N GLU A 82 12.12 -6.60 -7.08
CA GLU A 82 12.71 -5.38 -7.65
C GLU A 82 13.02 -4.41 -6.51
N GLY A 83 14.29 -3.99 -6.37
CA GLY A 83 14.75 -3.16 -5.24
C GLY A 83 14.07 -1.80 -5.10
N TRP A 84 13.32 -1.37 -6.12
CA TRP A 84 12.49 -0.18 -6.11
C TRP A 84 11.10 -0.39 -5.48
N ARG A 85 10.71 -1.63 -5.17
CA ARG A 85 9.39 -1.89 -4.55
C ARG A 85 9.31 -1.22 -3.19
N GLY A 86 8.15 -0.64 -2.91
CA GLY A 86 7.86 0.02 -1.65
C GLY A 86 8.01 -0.90 -0.44
N ARG A 87 8.34 -0.31 0.70
CA ARG A 87 8.38 -1.00 1.99
C ARG A 87 7.09 -0.71 2.74
N VAL A 88 6.59 -1.71 3.47
CA VAL A 88 5.38 -1.59 4.27
C VAL A 88 5.70 -1.91 5.72
N GLU A 89 5.31 -1.01 6.60
CA GLU A 89 5.34 -1.18 8.04
C GLU A 89 3.93 -0.92 8.58
N VAL A 90 3.47 -1.85 9.42
CA VAL A 90 2.17 -1.75 10.09
C VAL A 90 2.43 -1.79 11.58
N ASP A 91 1.93 -0.79 12.30
CA ASP A 91 1.95 -0.70 13.74
C ASP A 91 0.54 -0.88 14.31
N VAL A 92 0.34 -1.99 15.02
CA VAL A 92 -0.90 -2.27 15.74
C VAL A 92 -0.74 -1.75 17.16
N THR A 93 -1.32 -0.58 17.42
CA THR A 93 -1.13 0.08 18.71
C THR A 93 -1.81 -0.70 19.86
N PRO A 94 -1.25 -0.65 21.09
CA PRO A 94 -1.90 -1.23 22.26
C PRO A 94 -3.26 -0.60 22.59
N GLN A 95 -3.53 0.62 22.08
CA GLN A 95 -4.84 1.28 22.24
C GLN A 95 -5.96 0.55 21.48
N ALA A 96 -5.64 -0.01 20.31
CA ALA A 96 -6.56 -0.84 19.56
C ALA A 96 -6.88 -2.15 20.31
N PHE A 97 -5.86 -2.76 20.93
CA PHE A 97 -5.98 -4.06 21.62
C PHE A 97 -5.37 -4.03 23.02
N PRO A 98 -6.05 -3.45 24.02
CA PRO A 98 -5.51 -3.32 25.38
C PRO A 98 -5.34 -4.68 26.08
N SER A 99 -6.08 -5.71 25.65
CA SER A 99 -6.05 -7.06 26.23
C SER A 99 -4.98 -7.98 25.62
N MET A 100 -4.26 -7.54 24.59
CA MET A 100 -3.26 -8.37 23.89
C MET A 100 -1.84 -8.07 24.38
N SER A 101 -0.99 -9.11 24.41
CA SER A 101 0.42 -8.94 24.73
C SER A 101 1.19 -8.28 23.58
N SER A 102 2.27 -7.57 23.89
CA SER A 102 3.12 -6.90 22.90
C SER A 102 3.68 -7.84 21.83
N GLN A 103 3.98 -9.10 22.19
CA GLN A 103 4.47 -10.12 21.25
C GLN A 103 3.41 -10.48 20.19
N MET A 104 2.15 -10.61 20.61
CA MET A 104 1.04 -10.89 19.68
C MET A 104 0.75 -9.69 18.78
N LEU A 105 0.85 -8.46 19.30
CA LEU A 105 0.71 -7.25 18.50
C LEU A 105 1.77 -7.18 17.40
N SER A 106 3.04 -7.45 17.74
CA SER A 106 4.14 -7.47 16.75
C SER A 106 3.94 -8.54 15.68
N THR A 107 3.38 -9.69 16.04
CA THR A 107 3.06 -10.76 15.08
C THR A 107 1.91 -10.37 14.15
N LEU A 108 0.88 -9.71 14.67
CA LEU A 108 -0.22 -9.17 13.86
C LEU A 108 0.26 -8.06 12.91
N SER A 109 1.07 -7.14 13.42
CA SER A 109 1.73 -6.11 12.64
C SER A 109 2.48 -6.69 11.43
N SER A 110 3.32 -7.71 11.65
CA SER A 110 4.09 -8.32 10.56
C SER A 110 3.20 -9.09 9.58
N GLN A 111 2.16 -9.78 10.07
CA GLN A 111 1.17 -10.44 9.22
C GLN A 111 0.46 -9.45 8.28
N TYR A 112 0.00 -8.31 8.81
CA TYR A 112 -0.66 -7.28 8.02
C TYR A 112 0.30 -6.59 7.06
N ALA A 113 1.53 -6.33 7.49
CA ALA A 113 2.56 -5.78 6.61
C ALA A 113 2.83 -6.70 5.41
N SER A 114 2.95 -8.02 5.64
CA SER A 114 3.10 -9.00 4.55
C SER A 114 1.89 -8.99 3.61
N LEU A 115 0.66 -8.99 4.16
CA LEU A 115 -0.56 -8.99 3.35
C LEU A 115 -0.61 -7.81 2.37
N ILE A 116 -0.24 -6.62 2.84
CA ILE A 116 -0.22 -5.40 2.01
C ILE A 116 0.96 -5.42 1.04
N ALA A 117 2.14 -5.86 1.50
CA ALA A 117 3.34 -5.99 0.66
C ALA A 117 3.14 -6.96 -0.51
N ASP A 118 2.42 -8.06 -0.28
CA ASP A 118 2.23 -9.11 -1.29
C ASP A 118 1.11 -8.79 -2.29
N HIS A 119 0.03 -8.13 -1.84
CA HIS A 119 -1.15 -7.91 -2.69
C HIS A 119 -1.35 -6.47 -3.17
N PHE A 120 -0.89 -5.46 -2.42
CA PHE A 120 -1.07 -4.06 -2.79
C PHE A 120 0.16 -3.50 -3.51
N MET A 121 1.37 -3.70 -2.98
CA MET A 121 2.60 -3.09 -3.54
C MET A 121 2.89 -3.45 -5.01
N PRO A 122 2.62 -4.68 -5.51
CA PRO A 122 2.87 -5.01 -6.91
C PRO A 122 2.00 -4.25 -7.92
N SER A 123 0.91 -3.63 -7.46
CA SER A 123 0.02 -2.84 -8.31
C SER A 123 0.51 -1.41 -8.55
N LEU A 124 1.51 -0.95 -7.81
CA LEU A 124 2.03 0.41 -7.90
C LEU A 124 3.03 0.53 -9.06
N PRO A 125 2.95 1.62 -9.85
CA PRO A 125 3.94 1.87 -10.88
C PRO A 125 5.30 2.24 -10.26
N PRO A 126 6.42 1.94 -10.93
CA PRO A 126 7.74 2.39 -10.48
C PRO A 126 7.83 3.92 -10.54
N LEU A 127 8.58 4.49 -9.59
CA LEU A 127 8.82 5.94 -9.49
C LEU A 127 10.28 6.26 -9.84
N PRO A 128 10.63 6.37 -11.12
CA PRO A 128 12.02 6.55 -11.54
C PRO A 128 12.54 7.98 -11.31
N ILE A 129 13.80 8.07 -10.89
CA ILE A 129 14.56 9.32 -10.86
C ILE A 129 15.54 9.34 -12.04
N LEU A 130 16.47 8.38 -12.03
CA LEU A 130 17.43 8.13 -13.09
C LEU A 130 17.41 6.64 -13.43
N PRO A 131 16.55 6.21 -14.37
CA PRO A 131 16.55 4.82 -14.82
C PRO A 131 17.91 4.42 -15.43
N PRO A 132 18.45 3.23 -15.13
CA PRO A 132 17.96 2.19 -14.21
C PRO A 132 18.57 2.25 -12.81
N THR A 133 19.27 3.32 -12.44
CA THR A 133 20.10 3.36 -11.22
C THR A 133 19.40 3.95 -10.01
N LYS A 134 18.54 4.97 -10.15
CA LYS A 134 17.92 5.66 -9.01
C LYS A 134 16.41 5.69 -9.10
N TYR A 135 15.75 5.31 -8.01
CA TYR A 135 14.29 5.29 -7.87
C TYR A 135 13.85 5.91 -6.54
N PHE A 136 12.64 6.48 -6.52
CA PHE A 136 11.93 6.73 -5.29
C PHE A 136 11.29 5.44 -4.79
N VAL A 137 11.62 5.07 -3.56
CA VAL A 137 11.03 3.93 -2.86
C VAL A 137 10.04 4.48 -1.83
N PRO A 138 8.74 4.20 -1.98
CA PRO A 138 7.75 4.61 -0.99
C PRO A 138 7.83 3.70 0.24
N HIS A 139 7.98 4.31 1.41
CA HIS A 139 7.85 3.66 2.71
C HIS A 139 6.47 3.99 3.27
N LEU A 140 5.57 3.01 3.23
CA LEU A 140 4.22 3.10 3.78
C LEU A 140 4.27 2.70 5.26
N HIS A 141 3.89 3.63 6.13
CA HIS A 141 3.68 3.40 7.55
C HIS A 141 2.19 3.49 7.88
N LEU A 142 1.63 2.44 8.47
CA LEU A 142 0.23 2.34 8.86
C LEU A 142 0.14 2.15 10.36
N SER A 143 -0.62 2.99 11.05
CA SER A 143 -0.87 2.86 12.48
C SER A 143 -2.36 2.63 12.73
N LEU A 144 -2.67 1.49 13.34
CA LEU A 144 -4.04 1.13 13.74
C LEU A 144 -4.29 1.66 15.15
N LEU A 145 -5.16 2.65 15.27
CA LEU A 145 -5.41 3.37 16.54
C LEU A 145 -6.57 2.77 17.32
N SER A 146 -7.63 2.37 16.62
CA SER A 146 -8.84 1.81 17.24
C SER A 146 -9.43 0.70 16.38
N THR A 147 -9.94 -0.34 17.02
CA THR A 147 -10.53 -1.53 16.39
C THR A 147 -11.85 -1.90 17.04
N THR A 148 -12.85 -1.04 16.89
CA THR A 148 -14.14 -1.26 17.54
C THR A 148 -15.11 -2.06 16.68
N SER A 149 -15.03 -2.02 15.34
CA SER A 149 -16.20 -2.49 14.59
C SER A 149 -16.08 -2.88 13.11
N ALA A 150 -14.92 -2.76 12.48
CA ALA A 150 -14.75 -3.07 11.07
C ALA A 150 -13.62 -4.08 10.81
N SER A 151 -13.66 -4.71 9.64
CA SER A 151 -12.62 -5.64 9.22
C SER A 151 -11.28 -4.93 9.03
N ILE A 152 -10.31 -5.29 9.86
CA ILE A 152 -9.00 -4.60 9.95
C ILE A 152 -8.23 -4.66 8.63
N PRO A 153 -8.11 -5.80 7.93
CA PRO A 153 -7.41 -5.85 6.64
C PRO A 153 -8.01 -4.88 5.61
N ALA A 154 -9.34 -4.76 5.58
CA ALA A 154 -10.02 -3.84 4.66
C ALA A 154 -9.73 -2.38 5.02
N ALA A 155 -9.78 -2.03 6.31
CA ALA A 155 -9.43 -0.69 6.80
C ALA A 155 -8.00 -0.30 6.43
N LEU A 156 -7.04 -1.20 6.65
CA LEU A 156 -5.63 -0.98 6.32
C LEU A 156 -5.43 -0.77 4.81
N LEU A 157 -6.13 -1.54 3.96
CA LEU A 157 -5.98 -1.36 2.51
C LEU A 157 -6.62 -0.07 2.01
N ILE A 158 -7.77 0.32 2.57
CA ILE A 158 -8.42 1.60 2.25
C ILE A 158 -7.50 2.76 2.65
N ALA A 159 -6.88 2.69 3.83
CA ALA A 159 -5.91 3.68 4.29
C ALA A 159 -4.64 3.72 3.43
N SER A 160 -4.12 2.56 3.02
CA SER A 160 -2.99 2.45 2.07
C SER A 160 -3.33 3.15 0.76
N ARG A 161 -4.47 2.80 0.15
CA ARG A 161 -4.96 3.41 -1.09
C ARG A 161 -5.14 4.92 -0.96
N ALA A 162 -5.71 5.38 0.15
CA ALA A 162 -5.91 6.80 0.41
C ALA A 162 -4.57 7.55 0.53
N ALA A 163 -3.59 7.01 1.27
CA ALA A 163 -2.27 7.64 1.39
C ALA A 163 -1.55 7.71 0.03
N PHE A 164 -1.61 6.66 -0.79
CA PHE A 164 -1.05 6.69 -2.15
C PHE A 164 -1.80 7.64 -3.09
N SER A 165 -3.06 7.94 -2.80
CA SER A 165 -3.85 8.92 -3.58
C SER A 165 -3.47 10.37 -3.30
N ASP A 166 -3.02 10.67 -2.07
CA ASP A 166 -2.47 11.99 -1.68
C ASP A 166 -0.95 12.09 -1.90
N LEU A 167 -0.29 11.03 -2.36
CA LEU A 167 1.16 11.00 -2.54
C LEU A 167 1.63 12.11 -3.49
N ARG A 168 2.35 13.09 -2.93
CA ARG A 168 3.02 14.18 -3.64
C ARG A 168 4.45 13.75 -3.99
N ILE A 169 4.65 13.43 -5.26
CA ILE A 169 5.94 13.02 -5.82
C ILE A 169 6.65 14.28 -6.33
N PRO A 170 7.89 14.57 -5.89
CA PRO A 170 8.62 15.73 -6.38
C PRO A 170 9.02 15.53 -7.85
N LYS A 171 8.91 16.60 -8.64
CA LYS A 171 9.38 16.65 -10.03
C LYS A 171 10.90 16.74 -10.04
N ILE A 172 11.51 16.07 -11.01
CA ILE A 172 12.96 15.99 -11.12
C ILE A 172 13.41 16.61 -12.44
N LYS A 173 14.44 17.44 -12.36
CA LYS A 173 15.20 17.97 -13.49
C LYS A 173 16.57 17.32 -13.51
N ARG A 174 17.01 16.87 -14.69
CA ARG A 174 18.36 16.32 -14.86
C ARG A 174 19.33 17.47 -15.06
N ILE A 175 20.37 17.52 -14.23
CA ILE A 175 21.47 18.46 -14.38
C ILE A 175 22.65 17.69 -14.98
N GLY A 176 22.87 17.89 -16.28
CA GLY A 176 24.09 17.43 -16.93
C GLY A 176 25.20 18.45 -16.71
N TYR A 177 26.31 18.03 -16.07
CA TYR A 177 27.52 18.84 -16.08
C TYR A 177 28.19 18.73 -17.46
N GLU A 178 27.92 19.69 -18.36
CA GLU A 178 28.78 19.88 -19.52
C GLU A 178 30.07 20.57 -19.04
N ALA A 179 31.13 19.78 -18.88
CA ALA A 179 32.46 20.33 -18.72
C ALA A 179 32.81 21.08 -20.01
N VAL A 180 32.68 22.41 -20.01
CA VAL A 180 33.25 23.25 -21.06
C VAL A 180 34.76 23.05 -21.02
N SER A 181 35.30 22.27 -21.95
CA SER A 181 36.75 22.16 -22.13
C SER A 181 37.25 23.48 -22.69
N THR A 182 37.53 24.46 -21.84
CA THR A 182 38.35 25.62 -22.22
C THR A 182 39.79 25.14 -22.42
N ALA A 183 40.04 24.61 -23.60
CA ALA A 183 41.38 24.44 -24.12
C ALA A 183 41.85 25.80 -24.64
N GLN A 184 42.38 26.63 -23.75
CA GLN A 184 43.35 27.66 -24.11
C GLN A 184 44.66 27.31 -23.42
N ALA A 185 45.59 26.84 -24.24
CA ALA A 185 46.97 26.63 -23.87
C ALA A 185 47.69 27.97 -23.98
N GLU A 186 48.16 28.52 -22.86
CA GLU A 186 49.32 29.42 -22.83
C GLU A 186 50.21 29.03 -21.64
N GLY A 187 51.50 28.96 -21.93
CA GLY A 187 52.50 28.27 -21.11
C GLY A 187 52.86 28.98 -19.82
N GLY A 188 53.11 28.18 -18.78
CA GLY A 188 53.66 28.61 -17.51
C GLY A 188 54.03 27.39 -16.68
N ASP A 189 55.33 27.13 -16.57
CA ASP A 189 55.93 26.09 -15.74
C ASP A 189 55.83 26.48 -14.25
N LYS A 190 55.06 25.74 -13.45
CA LYS A 190 55.41 25.17 -12.12
C LYS A 190 54.18 24.89 -11.24
N ASP A 191 54.29 23.77 -10.52
CA ASP A 191 53.47 23.28 -9.41
C ASP A 191 52.05 22.79 -9.73
N LEU A 192 51.98 21.59 -10.34
CA LEU A 192 50.74 20.81 -10.48
C LEU A 192 50.66 19.73 -9.39
N SER A 193 50.32 20.14 -8.17
CA SER A 193 49.85 19.26 -7.09
C SER A 193 48.33 19.11 -7.18
N GLY A 194 47.82 17.87 -7.28
CA GLY A 194 46.46 17.57 -6.81
C GLY A 194 45.58 16.66 -7.67
N ILE A 195 45.47 16.86 -8.99
CA ILE A 195 44.32 16.25 -9.72
C ILE A 195 44.72 15.39 -10.95
N LYS A 196 45.95 15.51 -11.46
CA LYS A 196 46.36 14.77 -12.68
C LYS A 196 46.87 13.33 -12.46
N ALA A 197 47.02 12.89 -11.21
CA ALA A 197 47.52 11.55 -10.90
C ALA A 197 46.47 10.42 -11.07
N ALA A 198 45.17 10.74 -11.07
CA ALA A 198 44.10 9.76 -11.27
C ALA A 198 43.85 9.37 -12.75
N VAL A 199 44.55 10.01 -13.70
CA VAL A 199 44.35 9.81 -15.16
C VAL A 199 45.36 8.82 -15.76
N ARG A 200 46.33 8.32 -14.97
CA ARG A 200 47.43 7.49 -15.51
C ARG A 200 47.33 6.03 -15.07
N GLY A 201 46.25 5.37 -15.50
CA GLY A 201 45.98 3.99 -15.16
C GLY A 201 45.24 3.17 -16.23
N SER A 202 45.50 3.37 -17.53
CA SER A 202 45.31 2.31 -18.54
C SER A 202 45.87 2.75 -19.89
N LYS A 203 47.09 2.31 -20.21
CA LYS A 203 47.67 2.42 -21.55
C LYS A 203 47.25 1.18 -22.35
N GLY A 204 45.97 1.12 -22.71
CA GLY A 204 45.41 0.17 -23.68
C GLY A 204 45.11 0.90 -24.99
N ARG A 205 45.81 0.52 -26.06
CA ARG A 205 45.83 1.19 -27.36
C ARG A 205 44.52 0.94 -28.14
N GLY A 206 43.62 1.91 -28.14
CA GLY A 206 42.41 1.94 -28.98
C GLY A 206 41.74 3.31 -28.94
N LYS A 207 41.77 4.05 -30.06
CA LYS A 207 41.12 5.37 -30.20
C LYS A 207 39.60 5.18 -30.24
N THR A 208 38.96 5.22 -29.08
CA THR A 208 37.52 5.49 -28.98
C THR A 208 37.38 6.74 -28.11
N LYS A 209 36.77 7.78 -28.66
CA LYS A 209 36.37 9.00 -27.92
C LYS A 209 35.39 8.56 -26.83
N GLY A 210 35.91 8.18 -25.67
CA GLY A 210 35.11 7.98 -24.47
C GLY A 210 34.69 9.35 -23.97
N VAL A 211 33.46 9.75 -24.28
CA VAL A 211 32.77 10.76 -23.50
C VAL A 211 32.70 10.19 -22.08
N MET A 212 33.52 10.71 -21.18
CA MET A 212 33.31 10.52 -19.74
C MET A 212 31.94 11.14 -19.47
N ARG A 213 30.89 10.31 -19.36
CA ARG A 213 29.60 10.74 -18.79
C ARG A 213 29.93 11.14 -17.36
N GLY A 214 30.12 12.44 -17.13
CA GLY A 214 30.03 13.01 -15.79
C GLY A 214 28.73 12.52 -15.19
N GLY A 215 28.75 12.13 -13.91
CA GLY A 215 27.58 11.58 -13.24
C GLY A 215 26.36 12.45 -13.51
N GLU A 216 25.31 11.86 -14.07
CA GLU A 216 24.04 12.55 -14.25
C GLU A 216 23.53 12.88 -12.84
N ASP A 217 23.64 14.15 -12.47
CA ASP A 217 23.09 14.64 -11.22
C ASP A 217 21.64 15.05 -11.46
N TRP A 218 20.81 14.94 -10.44
CA TRP A 218 19.39 15.26 -10.53
C TRP A 218 19.02 16.21 -9.41
N ASP A 219 18.13 17.14 -9.72
CA ASP A 219 17.67 18.16 -8.78
C ASP A 219 16.15 18.30 -8.86
N LEU A 220 15.57 18.93 -7.85
CA LEU A 220 14.13 19.16 -7.76
C LEU A 220 13.73 20.29 -8.72
N ASP A 221 12.72 20.03 -9.55
CA ASP A 221 12.16 21.05 -10.44
C ASP A 221 11.20 21.96 -9.66
N LEU A 222 11.75 23.06 -9.15
CA LEU A 222 11.02 24.10 -8.41
C LEU A 222 10.54 25.26 -9.29
N GLU A 223 10.68 25.17 -10.62
CA GLU A 223 10.41 26.31 -11.53
C GLU A 223 8.91 26.61 -11.70
N LYS A 224 8.00 25.68 -11.38
CA LYS A 224 6.54 25.86 -11.48
C LYS A 224 5.78 25.28 -10.28
N GLY A 225 5.34 26.14 -9.36
CA GLY A 225 4.45 25.81 -8.24
C GLY A 225 5.15 25.06 -7.11
N ASP A 226 4.41 24.21 -6.39
CA ASP A 226 4.93 23.37 -5.27
C ASP A 226 5.88 22.25 -5.73
N GLY A 227 6.20 22.16 -7.03
CA GLY A 227 7.17 21.19 -7.56
C GLY A 227 6.75 19.72 -7.43
N THR A 228 5.50 19.41 -7.05
CA THR A 228 5.01 18.05 -6.82
C THR A 228 3.93 17.62 -7.82
N VAL A 229 3.76 16.31 -7.99
CA VAL A 229 2.73 15.68 -8.84
C VAL A 229 2.12 14.50 -8.08
N TYR A 230 0.82 14.28 -8.26
CA TYR A 230 0.16 13.09 -7.76
C TYR A 230 0.55 11.83 -8.52
N LEU A 231 0.42 10.67 -7.87
CA LEU A 231 0.64 9.38 -8.52
C LEU A 231 -0.27 9.19 -9.75
N GLU A 232 0.32 8.87 -10.89
CA GLU A 232 -0.42 8.51 -12.10
C GLU A 232 -1.21 7.21 -11.88
N GLY A 233 -2.46 7.17 -12.36
CA GLY A 233 -3.30 5.99 -12.22
C GLY A 233 -3.84 5.74 -10.80
N ARG A 234 -3.82 6.76 -9.91
CA ARG A 234 -4.36 6.67 -8.53
C ARG A 234 -5.81 6.18 -8.42
N GLU A 235 -6.62 6.35 -9.47
CA GLU A 235 -7.99 5.83 -9.55
C GLU A 235 -8.06 4.30 -9.68
N SER A 236 -7.01 3.71 -10.26
CA SER A 236 -6.93 2.27 -10.55
C SER A 236 -6.33 1.43 -9.42
N LEU A 237 -5.94 2.08 -8.32
CA LEU A 237 -5.36 1.44 -7.14
C LEU A 237 -6.29 0.36 -6.58
N PRO A 238 -5.74 -0.78 -6.12
CA PRO A 238 -6.54 -1.92 -5.74
C PRO A 238 -7.32 -1.68 -4.44
N VAL A 239 -8.43 -2.40 -4.32
CA VAL A 239 -9.30 -2.45 -3.15
C VAL A 239 -9.41 -3.89 -2.64
N LEU A 240 -9.60 -4.04 -1.33
CA LEU A 240 -9.86 -5.33 -0.71
C LEU A 240 -11.33 -5.41 -0.32
N VAL A 241 -11.98 -6.48 -0.77
CA VAL A 241 -13.31 -6.89 -0.30
C VAL A 241 -13.14 -8.12 0.56
N THR A 242 -13.54 -8.03 1.82
CA THR A 242 -13.55 -9.14 2.77
C THR A 242 -14.98 -9.62 2.95
N LEU A 243 -15.27 -10.86 2.54
CA LEU A 243 -16.56 -11.50 2.83
C LEU A 243 -16.37 -12.52 3.94
N SER A 244 -17.12 -12.37 5.02
CA SER A 244 -17.22 -13.34 6.10
C SER A 244 -18.24 -14.40 5.74
N MET A 245 -17.89 -15.66 6.00
CA MET A 245 -18.73 -16.82 5.73
C MET A 245 -19.36 -17.29 7.03
N ILE A 246 -20.64 -17.63 6.97
CA ILE A 246 -21.35 -18.14 8.14
C ILE A 246 -21.19 -19.67 8.16
N PRO A 247 -20.84 -20.27 9.32
CA PRO A 247 -20.72 -21.72 9.44
C PRO A 247 -22.01 -22.43 9.00
N GLU A 248 -21.85 -23.59 8.35
CA GLU A 248 -22.98 -24.46 7.92
C GLU A 248 -23.97 -23.78 6.94
N SER A 249 -23.61 -22.62 6.36
CA SER A 249 -24.47 -21.85 5.47
C SER A 249 -23.74 -21.38 4.20
N GLN A 250 -24.53 -21.13 3.15
CA GLN A 250 -24.05 -20.55 1.89
C GLN A 250 -23.99 -19.01 1.94
N VAL A 251 -24.60 -18.41 2.96
CA VAL A 251 -24.74 -16.97 3.11
C VAL A 251 -23.41 -16.34 3.51
N VAL A 252 -23.13 -15.17 2.93
CA VAL A 252 -21.94 -14.36 3.22
C VAL A 252 -22.35 -12.93 3.57
N PHE A 253 -21.49 -12.25 4.31
CA PHE A 253 -21.72 -10.87 4.72
C PHE A 253 -20.42 -10.04 4.66
N LEU A 254 -20.59 -8.74 4.48
CA LEU A 254 -19.53 -7.76 4.32
C LEU A 254 -19.36 -6.96 5.62
N ASP A 255 -18.11 -6.59 5.90
CA ASP A 255 -17.77 -5.65 6.98
C ASP A 255 -18.31 -6.10 8.34
N ALA A 256 -17.82 -7.26 8.76
CA ALA A 256 -18.16 -7.91 10.01
C ALA A 256 -17.77 -7.06 11.22
N SER A 257 -18.64 -7.01 12.24
CA SER A 257 -18.29 -6.46 13.55
C SER A 257 -17.34 -7.39 14.30
N VAL A 258 -16.72 -6.90 15.38
CA VAL A 258 -15.83 -7.72 16.22
C VAL A 258 -16.54 -8.97 16.76
N GLN A 259 -17.83 -8.85 17.12
CA GLN A 259 -18.64 -9.99 17.57
C GLN A 259 -18.97 -10.95 16.43
N GLU A 260 -19.32 -10.43 15.25
CA GLU A 260 -19.59 -11.27 14.07
C GLU A 260 -18.32 -12.00 13.60
N GLU A 261 -17.17 -11.34 13.61
CA GLU A 261 -15.86 -11.94 13.30
C GLU A 261 -15.45 -13.01 14.31
N ALA A 262 -15.80 -12.85 15.58
CA ALA A 262 -15.54 -13.85 16.60
C ALA A 262 -16.52 -15.04 16.51
N ALA A 263 -17.75 -14.83 16.05
CA ALA A 263 -18.73 -15.90 15.83
C ALA A 263 -18.46 -16.68 14.54
N CYS A 264 -18.03 -15.99 13.48
CA CYS A 264 -17.78 -16.48 12.13
C CYS A 264 -16.30 -16.22 11.77
N PRO A 265 -15.39 -17.16 12.08
CA PRO A 265 -13.96 -16.97 11.86
C PRO A 265 -13.57 -17.02 10.38
N ASP A 266 -14.30 -17.81 9.58
CA ASP A 266 -13.99 -18.05 8.17
C ASP A 266 -14.33 -16.85 7.30
N ARG A 267 -13.36 -16.41 6.50
CA ARG A 267 -13.45 -15.22 5.66
C ARG A 267 -12.62 -15.37 4.40
N ILE A 268 -13.05 -14.70 3.35
CA ILE A 268 -12.36 -14.64 2.07
C ILE A 268 -11.99 -13.20 1.74
N HIS A 269 -10.70 -12.98 1.51
CA HIS A 269 -10.12 -11.71 1.11
C HIS A 269 -9.89 -11.73 -0.39
N MET A 270 -10.59 -10.84 -1.10
CA MET A 270 -10.49 -10.69 -2.55
C MET A 270 -9.92 -9.31 -2.89
N PHE A 271 -8.77 -9.30 -3.53
CA PHE A 271 -8.12 -8.07 -3.98
C PHE A 271 -8.53 -7.79 -5.42
N PHE A 272 -9.08 -6.62 -5.68
CA PHE A 272 -9.48 -6.18 -7.01
C PHE A 272 -8.72 -4.93 -7.42
N THR A 273 -8.24 -4.86 -8.66
CA THR A 273 -7.79 -3.60 -9.28
C THR A 273 -8.98 -2.66 -9.51
N GLY A 274 -8.72 -1.37 -9.75
CA GLY A 274 -9.78 -0.45 -10.18
C GLY A 274 -10.44 -0.81 -11.52
N SER A 275 -9.79 -1.66 -12.34
CA SER A 275 -10.37 -2.25 -13.55
C SER A 275 -11.23 -3.50 -13.29
N GLY A 276 -11.37 -3.93 -12.02
CA GLY A 276 -12.16 -5.10 -11.64
C GLY A 276 -11.49 -6.44 -11.94
N ARG A 277 -10.16 -6.47 -12.14
CA ARG A 277 -9.37 -7.69 -12.25
C ARG A 277 -9.00 -8.16 -10.84
N VAL A 278 -9.04 -9.46 -10.60
CA VAL A 278 -8.61 -10.06 -9.33
C VAL A 278 -7.07 -10.06 -9.27
N CYS A 279 -6.50 -9.38 -8.28
CA CYS A 279 -5.06 -9.37 -7.99
C CYS A 279 -4.64 -10.58 -7.15
N GLY A 280 -5.53 -11.04 -6.27
CA GLY A 280 -5.23 -12.10 -5.32
C GLY A 280 -6.46 -12.55 -4.55
N LEU A 281 -6.39 -13.77 -4.03
CA LEU A 281 -7.40 -14.39 -3.20
C LEU A 281 -6.69 -14.98 -1.99
N ARG A 282 -7.20 -14.70 -0.78
CA ARG A 282 -6.70 -15.32 0.46
C ARG A 282 -7.88 -15.78 1.29
N LEU A 283 -7.86 -17.04 1.68
CA LEU A 283 -8.81 -17.62 2.62
C LEU A 283 -8.19 -17.55 4.02
N GLU A 284 -8.93 -17.03 4.99
CA GLU A 284 -8.57 -17.12 6.40
C GLU A 284 -9.69 -17.86 7.13
N GLY A 285 -9.37 -18.94 7.81
CA GLY A 285 -10.38 -19.82 8.37
C GLY A 285 -9.89 -21.26 8.54
N GLY A 286 -10.71 -22.06 9.21
CA GLY A 286 -10.51 -23.51 9.34
C GLY A 286 -11.32 -24.31 8.32
N GLU A 287 -12.41 -23.73 7.79
CA GLU A 287 -13.24 -24.41 6.80
C GLU A 287 -12.69 -24.22 5.37
N GLY A 288 -12.64 -25.32 4.62
CA GLY A 288 -12.31 -25.29 3.19
C GLY A 288 -13.46 -24.71 2.37
N LEU A 289 -13.13 -24.00 1.29
CA LEU A 289 -14.11 -23.47 0.35
C LEU A 289 -14.29 -24.42 -0.84
N GLU A 290 -15.53 -24.81 -1.12
CA GLU A 290 -15.87 -25.62 -2.30
C GLU A 290 -15.67 -24.81 -3.59
N ASP A 291 -15.09 -25.43 -4.63
CA ASP A 291 -14.76 -24.75 -5.91
C ASP A 291 -16.00 -24.12 -6.58
N SER A 292 -17.16 -24.79 -6.47
CA SER A 292 -18.43 -24.32 -7.01
C SER A 292 -18.85 -22.95 -6.45
N ARG A 293 -18.44 -22.63 -5.20
CA ARG A 293 -18.77 -21.37 -4.52
C ARG A 293 -17.84 -20.21 -4.88
N ILE A 294 -16.62 -20.51 -5.35
CA ILE A 294 -15.61 -19.46 -5.61
C ILE A 294 -16.07 -18.48 -6.68
N ARG A 295 -16.63 -18.99 -7.80
CA ARG A 295 -17.06 -18.13 -8.92
C ARG A 295 -18.22 -17.18 -8.56
N PRO A 296 -19.31 -17.63 -7.89
CA PRO A 296 -20.34 -16.73 -7.39
C PRO A 296 -19.77 -15.66 -6.45
N LEU A 297 -18.92 -16.05 -5.50
CA LEU A 297 -18.32 -15.12 -4.54
C LEU A 297 -17.44 -14.06 -5.21
N LEU A 298 -16.64 -14.45 -6.20
CA LEU A 298 -15.83 -13.51 -6.99
C LEU A 298 -16.69 -12.53 -7.80
N THR A 299 -17.82 -13.00 -8.32
CA THR A 299 -18.76 -12.14 -9.08
C THR A 299 -19.40 -11.10 -8.17
N GLU A 300 -19.84 -11.52 -6.99
CA GLU A 300 -20.42 -10.63 -5.98
C GLU A 300 -19.37 -9.67 -5.42
N GLY A 301 -18.18 -10.18 -5.11
CA GLY A 301 -17.03 -9.39 -4.67
C GLY A 301 -16.65 -8.31 -5.69
N LYS A 302 -16.69 -8.64 -6.99
CA LYS A 302 -16.41 -7.67 -8.07
C LYS A 302 -17.46 -6.55 -8.11
N ARG A 303 -18.74 -6.86 -7.91
CA ARG A 303 -19.82 -5.86 -7.84
C ARG A 303 -19.57 -4.88 -6.68
N ILE A 304 -19.32 -5.42 -5.49
CA ILE A 304 -19.04 -4.62 -4.28
C ILE A 304 -17.75 -3.79 -4.46
N ALA A 305 -16.71 -4.37 -5.06
CA ALA A 305 -15.46 -3.67 -5.33
C ALA A 305 -15.67 -2.47 -6.28
N ALA A 306 -16.49 -2.60 -7.32
CA ALA A 306 -16.79 -1.51 -8.24
C ALA A 306 -17.51 -0.34 -7.55
N GLU A 307 -18.48 -0.65 -6.67
CA GLU A 307 -19.17 0.35 -5.85
C GLU A 307 -18.20 1.05 -4.88
N LEU A 308 -17.32 0.28 -4.24
CA LEU A 308 -16.31 0.80 -3.32
C LEU A 308 -15.29 1.70 -4.05
N VAL A 309 -14.78 1.28 -5.20
CA VAL A 309 -13.85 2.10 -6.02
C VAL A 309 -14.51 3.41 -6.43
N THR A 310 -15.77 3.37 -6.85
CA THR A 310 -16.52 4.57 -7.24
C THR A 310 -16.67 5.54 -6.06
N SER A 311 -17.06 5.02 -4.89
CA SER A 311 -17.19 5.80 -3.65
C SER A 311 -15.87 6.42 -3.21
N LEU A 312 -14.78 5.65 -3.24
CA LEU A 312 -13.46 6.14 -2.84
C LEU A 312 -12.86 7.11 -3.86
N ASN A 313 -13.14 6.95 -5.16
CA ASN A 313 -12.70 7.88 -6.21
C ASN A 313 -13.40 9.24 -6.10
N ALA A 314 -14.65 9.25 -5.64
CA ALA A 314 -15.37 10.50 -5.40
C ALA A 314 -14.74 11.37 -4.30
N GLN A 315 -13.97 10.76 -3.38
CA GLN A 315 -13.30 11.43 -2.27
C GLN A 315 -11.84 11.82 -2.57
N LEU A 316 -11.34 11.63 -3.79
CA LEU A 316 -9.92 11.89 -4.10
C LEU A 316 -9.52 13.36 -3.89
N PRO A 317 -8.29 13.61 -3.39
CA PRO A 317 -7.76 14.96 -3.27
C PRO A 317 -7.53 15.56 -4.67
N ARG A 318 -7.97 16.80 -4.85
CA ARG A 318 -7.87 17.55 -6.12
C ARG A 318 -6.58 18.37 -6.18
#